data_AF-A0A140LJ90-F1
#
_entry.id   AF-A0A140LJ90-F1
#
_cell.length_a   1.000
_cell.length_b   1.000
_cell.length_c   1.000
_cell.angle_alpha   90.00
_cell.angle_beta   90.00
_cell.angle_gamma   90.00
#
_symmetry.space_group_name_H-M   'P 1'
#
loop_
_entity.id
_entity.type
_entity.pdbx_description
1 polymer ?
#
loop_
_entity_poly.entity_id
_entity_poly.type
_entity_poly.pdbx_seq_one_letter_code
_entity_poly.pdbx_strand_id
1 'polypeptide(L)'
;VVGGRLTYTSTDEHDAMDGELSCRVFQLISLMDTRLPHCTNEKIELAVLWFLDQFRKTYVGDQLQRTSKVVRPKNDVSRVPEKAWKIVKVYARMSEVLGITDDNHVLETFMTKIVTNLKYWGRCEPVISRTLQFLSDLSVGYILLKKLVKIDAVKFMLKNHTSEHFPFLGISETYNVGDFRCRTTFYTALTRLLMVDLGEDEDEFENFMLPLTVSFETVLQIFNNNFKQEEVKRMLIGLARDLRGIAFALNTKTSYTMLFDWIYPAYLPVLQRAIERWYGEPACTTPILKLLAELMQN
;
A
#
# COMPACT_ATOMS: atom_id res chain seq x y z
N VAL A 1 -21.09 3.06 13.89
CA VAL A 1 -20.52 2.64 12.59
C VAL A 1 -21.62 2.79 11.56
N VAL A 2 -21.46 3.68 10.58
CA VAL A 2 -22.32 3.65 9.38
C VAL A 2 -21.82 2.44 8.59
N GLY A 3 -22.54 1.32 8.62
CA GLY A 3 -22.16 0.09 7.93
C GLY A 3 -22.79 0.03 6.55
N GLY A 4 -22.07 -0.48 5.55
CA GLY A 4 -22.63 -0.81 4.25
C GLY A 4 -23.77 -1.84 4.40
N ARG A 5 -24.85 -1.67 3.63
CA ARG A 5 -26.00 -2.59 3.67
C ARG A 5 -25.56 -4.00 3.25
N LEU A 6 -26.00 -5.01 4.01
CA LEU A 6 -25.86 -6.42 3.64
C LEU A 6 -26.60 -6.66 2.32
N THR A 7 -25.92 -7.30 1.37
CA THR A 7 -26.31 -7.47 -0.06
C THR A 7 -27.63 -8.23 -0.32
N TYR A 8 -28.41 -8.56 0.70
CA TYR A 8 -29.57 -9.44 0.61
C TYR A 8 -30.93 -8.71 0.60
N THR A 9 -30.95 -7.37 0.63
CA THR A 9 -32.19 -6.56 0.69
C THR A 9 -32.13 -5.26 -0.15
N SER A 10 -31.50 -5.26 -1.34
CA SER A 10 -31.51 -4.07 -2.21
C SER A 10 -32.69 -4.08 -3.18
N THR A 11 -33.29 -2.92 -3.38
CA THR A 11 -34.23 -2.67 -4.48
C THR A 11 -33.49 -1.99 -5.62
N ASP A 12 -34.05 -2.08 -6.83
CA ASP A 12 -33.50 -1.45 -8.04
C ASP A 12 -33.25 0.06 -7.90
N GLU A 13 -34.09 0.76 -7.14
CA GLU A 13 -33.95 2.20 -6.85
C GLU A 13 -32.75 2.49 -5.94
N HIS A 14 -32.47 1.60 -4.98
CA HIS A 14 -31.33 1.74 -4.09
C HIS A 14 -30.00 1.54 -4.83
N ASP A 15 -29.93 0.63 -5.79
CA ASP A 15 -28.72 0.41 -6.58
C ASP A 15 -28.41 1.57 -7.52
N ALA A 16 -29.45 2.22 -8.08
CA ALA A 16 -29.29 3.46 -8.85
C ALA A 16 -28.79 4.62 -7.96
N MET A 17 -29.33 4.73 -6.75
CA MET A 17 -28.90 5.72 -5.75
C MET A 17 -27.44 5.49 -5.33
N ASP A 18 -27.03 4.24 -5.11
CA ASP A 18 -25.65 3.88 -4.80
C ASP A 18 -24.69 4.34 -5.92
N GLY A 19 -25.10 4.19 -7.18
CA GLY A 19 -24.33 4.67 -8.34
C GLY A 19 -24.15 6.20 -8.36
N GLU A 20 -25.24 6.94 -8.17
CA GLU A 20 -25.21 8.42 -8.14
C GLU A 20 -24.39 8.95 -6.96
N LEU A 21 -24.56 8.39 -5.76
CA LEU A 21 -23.78 8.77 -4.58
C LEU A 21 -22.30 8.44 -4.76
N SER A 22 -21.98 7.27 -5.31
CA SER A 22 -20.61 6.89 -5.61
C SER A 22 -19.96 7.90 -6.56
N CYS A 23 -20.66 8.30 -7.63
CA CYS A 23 -20.16 9.30 -8.56
C CYS A 23 -19.79 10.61 -7.87
N ARG A 24 -20.65 11.09 -6.96
CA ARG A 24 -20.39 12.32 -6.19
C ARG A 24 -19.16 12.20 -5.29
N VAL A 25 -18.94 11.04 -4.67
CA VAL A 25 -17.74 10.81 -3.85
C VAL A 25 -16.48 10.82 -4.72
N PHE A 26 -16.49 10.17 -5.89
CA PHE A 26 -15.36 10.22 -6.83
C PHE A 26 -15.07 11.63 -7.36
N GLN A 27 -16.11 12.42 -7.65
CA GLN A 27 -15.94 13.84 -8.01
C GLN A 27 -15.37 14.65 -6.84
N LEU A 28 -15.84 14.40 -5.62
CA LEU A 28 -15.31 15.04 -4.42
C LEU A 28 -13.83 14.71 -4.22
N ILE A 29 -13.41 13.47 -4.44
CA ILE A 29 -11.99 13.07 -4.39
C ILE A 29 -11.17 13.93 -5.35
N SER A 30 -11.58 14.02 -6.62
CA SER A 30 -10.89 14.84 -7.62
C SER A 30 -10.83 16.32 -7.20
N LEU A 31 -11.94 16.89 -6.72
CA LEU A 31 -12.00 18.27 -6.25
C LEU A 31 -11.12 18.52 -5.02
N MET A 32 -11.04 17.56 -4.09
CA MET A 32 -10.17 17.65 -2.92
C MET A 32 -8.70 17.63 -3.34
N ASP A 33 -8.33 16.71 -4.23
CA ASP A 33 -6.95 16.53 -4.65
C ASP A 33 -6.44 17.76 -5.44
N THR A 34 -7.29 18.44 -6.23
CA THR A 34 -6.91 19.71 -6.90
C THR A 34 -6.62 20.88 -5.95
N ARG A 35 -7.08 20.80 -4.69
CA ARG A 35 -6.90 21.85 -3.68
C ARG A 35 -5.73 21.59 -2.72
N LEU A 36 -5.00 20.49 -2.91
CA LEU A 36 -3.82 20.19 -2.11
C LEU A 36 -2.67 21.15 -2.47
N PRO A 37 -1.84 21.57 -1.49
CA PRO A 37 -1.92 21.26 -0.05
C PRO A 37 -2.80 22.21 0.79
N HIS A 38 -3.55 23.14 0.17
CA HIS A 38 -4.05 24.35 0.82
C HIS A 38 -5.33 24.13 1.67
N CYS A 39 -6.16 23.16 1.31
CA CYS A 39 -7.40 22.83 2.02
C CYS A 39 -7.46 21.33 2.35
N THR A 40 -7.06 20.96 3.56
CA THR A 40 -7.02 19.57 4.02
C THR A 40 -7.91 19.37 5.25
N ASN A 41 -8.72 18.31 5.25
CA ASN A 41 -9.49 17.89 6.43
C ASN A 41 -9.34 16.37 6.62
N GLU A 42 -8.65 15.98 7.70
CA GLU A 42 -8.33 14.57 8.00
C GLU A 42 -9.59 13.69 8.08
N LYS A 43 -10.71 14.23 8.58
CA LYS A 43 -11.94 13.47 8.80
C LYS A 43 -12.62 13.15 7.48
N ILE A 44 -12.58 14.08 6.52
CA ILE A 44 -13.11 13.84 5.17
C ILE A 44 -12.23 12.83 4.46
N GLU A 45 -10.91 12.93 4.60
CA GLU A 45 -9.98 11.98 3.99
C GLU A 45 -10.16 10.55 4.54
N LEU A 46 -10.33 10.40 5.86
CA LEU A 46 -10.64 9.11 6.47
C LEU A 46 -12.01 8.56 6.02
N ALA A 47 -13.00 9.42 5.82
CA ALA A 47 -14.30 9.01 5.31
C ALA A 47 -14.23 8.54 3.84
N VAL A 48 -13.43 9.23 3.02
CA VAL A 48 -13.12 8.83 1.64
C VAL A 48 -12.44 7.46 1.63
N LEU A 49 -11.38 7.26 2.42
CA LEU A 49 -10.70 5.96 2.51
C LEU A 49 -11.64 4.83 2.93
N TRP A 50 -12.52 5.10 3.89
CA TRP A 50 -13.53 4.13 4.31
C TRP A 50 -14.50 3.80 3.16
N PHE A 51 -14.98 4.82 2.44
CA PHE A 51 -15.84 4.62 1.27
C PHE A 51 -15.14 3.77 0.21
N LEU A 52 -13.88 4.05 -0.13
CA LEU A 52 -13.12 3.30 -1.14
C LEU A 52 -12.95 1.83 -0.74
N ASP A 53 -12.71 1.55 0.54
CA ASP A 53 -12.65 0.17 1.04
C ASP A 53 -13.99 -0.56 0.93
N GLN A 54 -15.10 0.10 1.28
CA GLN A 54 -16.44 -0.49 1.12
C GLN A 54 -16.82 -0.67 -0.35
N PHE A 55 -16.50 0.32 -1.20
CA PHE A 55 -16.72 0.26 -2.64
C PHE A 55 -15.96 -0.93 -3.23
N ARG A 56 -14.68 -1.08 -2.88
CA ARG A 56 -13.87 -2.24 -3.28
C ARG A 56 -14.54 -3.55 -2.88
N LYS A 57 -14.85 -3.73 -1.60
CA LYS A 57 -15.46 -4.97 -1.07
C LYS A 57 -16.78 -5.35 -1.74
N THR A 58 -17.53 -4.36 -2.22
CA THR A 58 -18.86 -4.53 -2.81
C THR A 58 -18.83 -4.71 -4.33
N TYR A 59 -17.98 -3.95 -5.02
CA TYR A 59 -18.03 -3.80 -6.47
C TYR A 59 -16.75 -4.27 -7.20
N VAL A 60 -15.62 -4.43 -6.49
CA VAL A 60 -14.31 -4.75 -7.08
C VAL A 60 -13.72 -6.02 -6.47
N GLY A 61 -13.69 -7.14 -7.20
CA GLY A 61 -13.03 -8.35 -6.72
C GLY A 61 -13.24 -9.64 -7.52
N ASP A 62 -12.46 -10.66 -7.15
CA ASP A 62 -12.28 -11.92 -7.89
C ASP A 62 -13.55 -12.78 -7.98
N GLN A 63 -14.39 -12.77 -6.94
CA GLN A 63 -15.65 -13.53 -6.92
C GLN A 63 -16.71 -12.96 -7.90
N LEU A 64 -16.51 -11.73 -8.40
CA LEU A 64 -17.52 -10.96 -9.16
C LEU A 64 -17.22 -10.90 -10.67
N GLN A 65 -16.00 -11.22 -11.12
CA GLN A 65 -15.70 -11.28 -12.56
C GLN A 65 -16.41 -12.43 -13.28
N ARG A 66 -16.77 -13.51 -12.57
CA ARG A 66 -17.58 -14.60 -13.11
C ARG A 66 -19.00 -14.14 -13.45
N THR A 67 -19.53 -13.13 -12.77
CA THR A 67 -20.88 -12.62 -13.00
C THR A 67 -20.93 -11.52 -14.07
N SER A 68 -19.94 -10.63 -14.15
CA SER A 68 -19.96 -9.52 -15.12
C SER A 68 -19.72 -9.94 -16.57
N LYS A 69 -18.97 -11.03 -16.83
CA LYS A 69 -18.77 -11.56 -18.20
C LYS A 69 -20.01 -12.25 -18.78
N VAL A 70 -20.95 -12.68 -17.94
CA VAL A 70 -22.20 -13.34 -18.34
C VAL A 70 -23.25 -12.31 -18.80
N VAL A 71 -23.13 -11.05 -18.38
CA VAL A 71 -24.04 -9.97 -18.80
C VAL A 71 -23.55 -9.31 -20.07
N ARG A 72 -23.51 -10.07 -21.17
CA ARG A 72 -23.68 -9.47 -22.49
C ARG A 72 -25.20 -9.42 -22.75
N PRO A 73 -25.79 -8.29 -23.16
CA PRO A 73 -27.22 -8.20 -23.43
C PRO A 73 -27.53 -9.01 -24.69
N LYS A 74 -27.64 -10.33 -24.54
CA LYS A 74 -28.23 -11.24 -25.51
C LYS A 74 -29.43 -11.88 -24.84
N ASN A 75 -30.55 -11.15 -24.89
CA ASN A 75 -31.95 -11.58 -24.78
C ASN A 75 -32.40 -12.50 -23.64
N ASP A 76 -31.54 -12.91 -22.70
CA ASP A 76 -31.93 -13.81 -21.62
C ASP A 76 -31.61 -13.21 -20.24
N VAL A 77 -32.50 -12.31 -19.81
CA VAL A 77 -32.46 -11.60 -18.53
C VAL A 77 -32.77 -12.54 -17.35
N SER A 78 -33.29 -13.74 -17.62
CA SER A 78 -33.86 -14.66 -16.63
C SER A 78 -32.84 -15.38 -15.74
N ARG A 79 -31.55 -15.41 -16.12
CA ARG A 79 -30.51 -16.24 -15.47
C ARG A 79 -29.31 -15.50 -14.90
N VAL A 80 -29.40 -14.18 -14.78
CA VAL A 80 -28.32 -13.36 -14.23
C VAL A 80 -28.55 -13.16 -12.72
N PRO A 81 -27.57 -13.51 -11.85
CA PRO A 81 -27.69 -13.28 -10.42
C PRO A 81 -27.94 -11.79 -10.12
N GLU A 82 -28.87 -11.49 -9.23
CA GLU A 82 -29.26 -10.11 -8.83
C GLU A 82 -28.05 -9.22 -8.47
N LYS A 83 -27.04 -9.80 -7.81
CA LYS A 83 -25.76 -9.12 -7.50
C LYS A 83 -25.01 -8.60 -8.73
N ALA A 84 -25.15 -9.25 -9.88
CA ALA A 84 -24.50 -8.84 -11.12
C ALA A 84 -25.18 -7.59 -11.72
N TRP A 85 -26.52 -7.50 -11.63
CA TRP A 85 -27.27 -6.34 -12.12
C TRP A 85 -26.96 -5.07 -11.34
N LYS A 86 -26.79 -5.18 -10.01
CA LYS A 86 -26.35 -4.07 -9.16
C LYS A 86 -25.03 -3.46 -9.66
N ILE A 87 -24.03 -4.29 -9.94
CA ILE A 87 -22.71 -3.84 -10.42
C ILE A 87 -22.84 -3.15 -11.77
N VAL A 88 -23.59 -3.74 -12.70
CA VAL A 88 -23.81 -3.17 -14.04
C VAL A 88 -24.44 -1.78 -13.95
N LYS A 89 -25.42 -1.57 -13.07
CA LYS A 89 -26.07 -0.25 -12.90
C LYS A 89 -25.10 0.81 -12.34
N VAL A 90 -24.34 0.46 -11.31
CA VAL A 90 -23.35 1.36 -10.71
C VAL A 90 -22.27 1.76 -11.73
N TYR A 91 -21.69 0.78 -12.44
CA TYR A 91 -20.69 1.05 -13.48
C TYR A 91 -21.27 1.79 -14.69
N ALA A 92 -22.54 1.54 -15.07
CA ALA A 92 -23.19 2.30 -16.13
C ALA A 92 -23.27 3.80 -15.76
N ARG A 93 -23.64 4.11 -14.51
CA ARG A 93 -23.70 5.49 -14.04
C ARG A 93 -22.30 6.13 -13.91
N MET A 94 -21.32 5.40 -13.38
CA MET A 94 -19.95 5.87 -13.28
C MET A 94 -19.30 6.09 -14.66
N SER A 95 -19.62 5.25 -15.65
CA SER A 95 -19.20 5.42 -17.03
C SER A 95 -19.77 6.70 -17.64
N GLU A 96 -21.08 6.94 -17.46
CA GLU A 96 -21.76 8.13 -17.97
C GLU A 96 -21.23 9.43 -17.37
N VAL A 97 -21.00 9.46 -16.05
CA VAL A 97 -20.65 10.69 -15.31
C VAL A 97 -19.15 10.93 -15.24
N LEU A 98 -18.35 9.88 -15.13
CA LEU A 98 -16.90 9.96 -14.84
C LEU A 98 -16.03 9.35 -15.92
N GLY A 99 -16.60 8.65 -16.91
CA GLY A 99 -15.84 7.87 -17.88
C GLY A 99 -15.20 6.60 -17.29
N ILE A 100 -15.57 6.22 -16.07
CA ILE A 100 -15.05 5.00 -15.42
C ILE A 100 -15.84 3.80 -15.93
N THR A 101 -15.24 3.08 -16.88
CA THR A 101 -15.93 2.01 -17.62
C THR A 101 -15.70 0.61 -17.05
N ASP A 102 -14.62 0.40 -16.31
CA ASP A 102 -14.21 -0.92 -15.85
C ASP A 102 -13.41 -0.87 -14.53
N ASP A 103 -13.12 -2.05 -13.98
CA ASP A 103 -12.33 -2.20 -12.76
C ASP A 103 -10.95 -1.53 -12.87
N ASN A 104 -10.35 -1.47 -14.06
CA ASN A 104 -9.00 -0.95 -14.21
C ASN A 104 -8.98 0.57 -13.94
N HIS A 105 -9.95 1.31 -14.48
CA HIS A 105 -10.10 2.73 -14.19
C HIS A 105 -10.40 3.00 -12.70
N VAL A 106 -11.20 2.14 -12.05
CA VAL A 106 -11.44 2.24 -10.61
C VAL A 106 -10.15 2.02 -9.82
N LEU A 107 -9.36 1.00 -10.17
CA LEU A 107 -8.09 0.70 -9.51
C LEU A 107 -7.05 1.80 -9.74
N GLU A 108 -7.02 2.41 -10.93
CA GLU A 108 -6.17 3.56 -11.20
C GLU A 108 -6.54 4.74 -10.29
N THR A 109 -7.84 4.98 -10.10
CA THR A 109 -8.33 5.99 -9.17
C THR A 109 -7.92 5.67 -7.73
N PHE A 110 -8.03 4.42 -7.29
CA PHE A 110 -7.59 3.98 -5.97
C PHE A 110 -6.10 4.19 -5.75
N MET A 111 -5.27 3.76 -6.71
CA MET A 111 -3.82 3.88 -6.60
C MET A 111 -3.36 5.34 -6.66
N THR A 112 -3.99 6.16 -7.51
CA THR A 112 -3.73 7.60 -7.56
C THR A 112 -4.04 8.23 -6.20
N LYS A 113 -5.19 7.88 -5.60
CA LYS A 113 -5.57 8.40 -4.28
C LYS A 113 -4.61 7.95 -3.18
N ILE A 114 -4.16 6.70 -3.20
CA ILE A 114 -3.13 6.18 -2.28
C ILE A 114 -1.85 7.01 -2.41
N VAL A 115 -1.34 7.20 -3.63
CA VAL A 115 -0.11 7.98 -3.87
C VAL A 115 -0.27 9.43 -3.40
N THR A 116 -1.39 10.09 -3.72
CA THR A 116 -1.69 11.45 -3.27
C THR A 116 -1.69 11.53 -1.74
N ASN A 117 -2.33 10.58 -1.06
CA ASN A 117 -2.35 10.56 0.39
C ASN A 117 -0.96 10.37 0.99
N LEU A 118 -0.17 9.43 0.47
CA LEU A 118 1.19 9.20 0.96
C LEU A 118 2.13 10.39 0.71
N LYS A 119 1.90 11.16 -0.37
CA LYS A 119 2.67 12.38 -0.71
C LYS A 119 2.32 13.55 0.20
N TYR A 120 1.03 13.87 0.35
CA TYR A 120 0.59 15.12 0.97
C TYR A 120 0.17 14.99 2.44
N TRP A 121 -0.16 13.79 2.91
CA TRP A 121 -0.60 13.54 4.29
C TRP A 121 0.46 12.88 5.16
N GLY A 122 1.74 12.91 4.78
CA GLY A 122 2.83 12.22 5.47
C GLY A 122 3.04 12.59 6.95
N ARG A 123 2.42 13.67 7.44
CA ARG A 123 2.44 14.09 8.86
C ARG A 123 1.20 13.66 9.66
N CYS A 124 0.19 13.10 9.01
CA CYS A 124 -1.05 12.65 9.65
C CYS A 124 -1.07 11.12 9.74
N GLU A 125 -0.57 10.58 10.85
CA GLU A 125 -0.47 9.11 11.06
C GLU A 125 -1.79 8.37 10.81
N PRO A 126 -2.97 8.84 11.27
CA PRO A 126 -4.21 8.11 11.03
C PRO A 126 -4.55 7.95 9.55
N VAL A 127 -4.30 8.98 8.73
CA VAL A 127 -4.56 8.96 7.28
C VAL A 127 -3.56 8.03 6.60
N ILE A 128 -2.27 8.10 6.95
CA ILE A 128 -1.23 7.22 6.40
C ILE A 128 -1.53 5.77 6.77
N SER A 129 -1.79 5.48 8.04
CA SER A 129 -2.09 4.14 8.55
C SER A 129 -3.28 3.51 7.82
N ARG A 130 -4.38 4.26 7.64
CA ARG A 130 -5.56 3.80 6.89
C ARG A 130 -5.29 3.66 5.39
N THR A 131 -4.52 4.57 4.79
CA THR A 131 -4.12 4.49 3.38
C THR A 131 -3.29 3.24 3.11
N LEU A 132 -2.33 2.95 3.98
CA LEU A 132 -1.47 1.78 3.88
C LEU A 132 -2.21 0.48 4.17
N GLN A 133 -3.18 0.50 5.09
CA GLN A 133 -4.07 -0.65 5.28
C GLN A 133 -4.88 -0.94 4.01
N PHE A 134 -5.42 0.09 3.36
CA PHE A 134 -6.14 -0.07 2.10
C PHE A 134 -5.24 -0.61 0.98
N LEU A 135 -4.02 -0.08 0.85
CA LEU A 135 -3.01 -0.63 -0.08
C LEU A 135 -2.67 -2.09 0.25
N SER A 136 -2.47 -2.42 1.52
CA SER A 136 -2.17 -3.78 1.96
C SER A 136 -3.30 -4.73 1.59
N ASP A 137 -4.55 -4.35 1.83
CA ASP A 137 -5.73 -5.14 1.49
C ASP A 137 -5.89 -5.34 -0.04
N LEU A 138 -5.48 -4.36 -0.84
CA LEU A 138 -5.42 -4.48 -2.31
C LEU A 138 -4.32 -5.45 -2.75
N SER A 139 -3.20 -5.49 -2.03
CA SER A 139 -2.02 -6.31 -2.36
C SER A 139 -2.13 -7.81 -2.03
N VAL A 140 -3.26 -8.28 -1.49
CA VAL A 140 -3.41 -9.70 -1.09
C VAL A 140 -3.95 -10.59 -2.22
N GLY A 141 -4.77 -10.05 -3.13
CA GLY A 141 -5.44 -10.84 -4.18
C GLY A 141 -4.59 -10.95 -5.45
N TYR A 142 -4.26 -12.18 -5.88
CA TYR A 142 -3.39 -12.41 -7.06
C TYR A 142 -3.90 -11.80 -8.37
N ILE A 143 -5.20 -11.92 -8.66
CA ILE A 143 -5.79 -11.34 -9.89
C ILE A 143 -5.74 -9.81 -9.83
N LEU A 144 -5.98 -9.24 -8.64
CA LEU A 144 -5.93 -7.80 -8.43
C LEU A 144 -4.51 -7.27 -8.58
N LEU A 145 -3.54 -7.94 -7.98
CA LEU A 145 -2.11 -7.66 -8.12
C LEU A 145 -1.68 -7.56 -9.59
N LYS A 146 -2.08 -8.53 -10.43
CA LYS A 146 -1.79 -8.52 -11.88
C LYS A 146 -2.36 -7.32 -12.64
N LYS A 147 -3.47 -6.74 -12.14
CA LYS A 147 -4.02 -5.49 -12.70
C LYS A 147 -3.25 -4.28 -12.16
N LEU A 148 -2.97 -4.28 -10.85
CA LEU A 148 -2.32 -3.18 -10.15
C LEU A 148 -0.92 -2.88 -10.70
N VAL A 149 -0.11 -3.90 -10.97
CA VAL A 149 1.28 -3.70 -11.48
C VAL A 149 1.35 -2.99 -12.84
N LYS A 150 0.26 -3.00 -13.60
CA LYS A 150 0.18 -2.30 -14.89
C LYS A 150 -0.07 -0.80 -14.74
N ILE A 151 -0.57 -0.36 -13.58
CA ILE A 151 -0.94 1.02 -13.30
C ILE A 151 0.32 1.85 -13.06
N ASP A 152 0.41 3.01 -13.69
CA ASP A 152 1.61 3.85 -13.62
C ASP A 152 1.88 4.39 -12.21
N ALA A 153 0.83 4.61 -11.41
CA ALA A 153 0.98 4.95 -10.00
C ALA A 153 1.71 3.86 -9.19
N VAL A 154 1.48 2.58 -9.49
CA VAL A 154 2.20 1.46 -8.84
C VAL A 154 3.65 1.42 -9.29
N LYS A 155 3.90 1.53 -10.61
CA LYS A 155 5.27 1.59 -11.15
C LYS A 155 6.05 2.78 -10.58
N PHE A 156 5.39 3.92 -10.41
CA PHE A 156 5.96 5.09 -9.74
C PHE A 156 6.38 4.73 -8.31
N MET A 157 5.50 4.11 -7.52
CA MET A 157 5.80 3.71 -6.14
C MET A 157 6.97 2.74 -6.05
N LEU A 158 7.05 1.74 -6.94
CA LEU A 158 8.12 0.73 -6.98
C LEU A 158 9.49 1.33 -7.28
N LYS A 159 9.53 2.45 -8.01
CA LYS A 159 10.77 3.14 -8.38
C LYS A 159 11.14 4.29 -7.43
N ASN A 160 10.18 4.79 -6.66
CA ASN A 160 10.28 6.08 -5.95
C ASN A 160 9.81 5.97 -4.49
N HIS A 161 10.33 5.01 -3.73
CA HIS A 161 9.95 4.72 -2.35
C HIS A 161 10.92 5.30 -1.31
N THR A 162 11.22 6.60 -1.42
CA THR A 162 12.07 7.34 -0.48
C THR A 162 11.30 8.46 0.22
N SER A 163 11.93 9.10 1.22
CA SER A 163 11.36 10.24 1.92
C SER A 163 11.17 11.49 1.04
N GLU A 164 11.84 11.56 -0.11
CA GLU A 164 11.65 12.61 -1.12
C GLU A 164 10.23 12.58 -1.70
N HIS A 165 9.71 11.37 -1.93
CA HIS A 165 8.38 11.18 -2.51
C HIS A 165 7.32 10.87 -1.45
N PHE A 166 7.70 10.23 -0.35
CA PHE A 166 6.79 9.82 0.72
C PHE A 166 7.32 10.29 2.08
N PRO A 167 6.88 11.48 2.55
CA PRO A 167 7.46 12.11 3.74
C PRO A 167 7.44 11.26 5.02
N PHE A 168 6.49 10.33 5.15
CA PHE A 168 6.40 9.41 6.30
C PHE A 168 7.58 8.41 6.37
N LEU A 169 8.35 8.24 5.29
CA LEU A 169 9.59 7.45 5.28
C LEU A 169 10.81 8.23 5.80
N GLY A 170 10.67 9.54 6.01
CA GLY A 170 11.76 10.38 6.50
C GLY A 170 12.18 10.06 7.93
N ILE A 171 13.27 10.71 8.36
CA ILE A 171 13.78 10.69 9.74
C ILE A 171 13.65 12.11 10.28
N SER A 172 12.78 12.29 11.27
CA SER A 172 12.46 13.55 11.94
C SER A 172 12.71 13.37 13.43
N GLU A 173 13.19 14.43 14.06
CA GLU A 173 13.45 14.47 15.50
C GLU A 173 12.17 14.30 16.34
N THR A 174 11.01 14.55 15.73
CA THR A 174 9.68 14.52 16.38
C THR A 174 8.95 13.19 16.27
N TYR A 175 9.54 12.14 15.66
CA TYR A 175 8.81 10.89 15.41
C TYR A 175 8.57 10.07 16.68
N ASN A 176 7.32 9.64 16.86
CA ASN A 176 6.94 8.62 17.81
C ASN A 176 7.22 7.23 17.24
N VAL A 177 7.43 6.24 18.12
CA VAL A 177 7.68 4.83 17.73
C VAL A 177 6.53 4.24 16.88
N GLY A 178 5.32 4.80 16.97
CA GLY A 178 4.18 4.44 16.14
C GLY A 178 4.36 4.76 14.65
N ASP A 179 5.08 5.84 14.34
CA ASP A 179 5.23 6.36 12.97
C ASP A 179 6.01 5.37 12.08
N PHE A 180 6.92 4.60 12.68
CA PHE A 180 7.68 3.57 11.98
C PHE A 180 6.87 2.30 11.66
N ARG A 181 5.68 2.10 12.25
CA ARG A 181 4.84 0.91 11.94
C ARG A 181 4.30 0.97 10.51
N CYS A 182 3.96 2.17 10.04
CA CYS A 182 3.50 2.42 8.68
C CYS A 182 4.53 1.91 7.66
N ARG A 183 5.82 2.08 7.93
CA ARG A 183 6.91 1.62 7.04
C ARG A 183 6.85 0.12 6.77
N THR A 184 6.67 -0.70 7.81
CA THR A 184 6.56 -2.16 7.64
C THR A 184 5.38 -2.53 6.74
N THR A 185 4.19 -1.95 6.98
CA THR A 185 3.00 -2.21 6.14
C THR A 185 3.19 -1.76 4.70
N PHE A 186 3.82 -0.60 4.51
CA PHE A 186 4.14 -0.06 3.19
C PHE A 186 5.06 -0.99 2.41
N TYR A 187 6.20 -1.37 2.97
CA TYR A 187 7.15 -2.26 2.30
C TYR A 187 6.58 -3.67 2.09
N THR A 188 5.79 -4.21 3.01
CA THR A 188 5.09 -5.48 2.76
C THR A 188 4.17 -5.39 1.54
N ALA A 189 3.35 -4.35 1.43
CA ALA A 189 2.43 -4.21 0.30
C ALA A 189 3.16 -3.92 -1.02
N LEU A 190 4.20 -3.09 -0.96
CA LEU A 190 5.00 -2.72 -2.13
C LEU A 190 5.81 -3.91 -2.66
N THR A 191 6.43 -4.69 -1.79
CA THR A 191 7.18 -5.89 -2.18
C THR A 191 6.25 -6.99 -2.73
N ARG A 192 5.01 -7.11 -2.23
CA ARG A 192 4.01 -8.00 -2.88
C ARG A 192 3.67 -7.59 -4.31
N LEU A 193 3.66 -6.28 -4.59
CA LEU A 193 3.47 -5.77 -5.96
C LEU A 193 4.68 -6.06 -6.83
N LEU A 194 5.90 -5.86 -6.32
CA LEU A 194 7.16 -6.23 -7.00
C LEU A 194 7.16 -7.72 -7.39
N MET A 195 6.82 -8.59 -6.44
CA MET A 195 6.84 -10.04 -6.60
C MET A 195 5.98 -10.61 -7.74
N VAL A 196 5.04 -9.84 -8.28
CA VAL A 196 4.20 -10.28 -9.39
C VAL A 196 5.02 -10.50 -10.66
N ASP A 197 5.95 -9.59 -10.94
CA ASP A 197 6.76 -9.59 -12.16
C ASP A 197 8.26 -9.86 -11.89
N LEU A 198 8.69 -9.90 -10.62
CA LEU A 198 10.10 -10.08 -10.23
C LEU A 198 10.73 -11.38 -10.78
N GLY A 199 10.06 -12.53 -10.62
CA GLY A 199 10.60 -13.81 -11.09
C GLY A 199 12.00 -14.13 -10.57
N GLU A 200 12.97 -14.21 -11.49
CA GLU A 200 14.41 -14.42 -11.23
C GLU A 200 15.25 -13.18 -11.63
N ASP A 201 14.61 -12.01 -11.81
CA ASP A 201 15.26 -10.77 -12.23
C ASP A 201 16.01 -10.10 -11.05
N GLU A 202 17.30 -10.43 -10.93
CA GLU A 202 18.19 -9.86 -9.91
C GLU A 202 18.38 -8.35 -10.09
N ASP A 203 18.43 -7.85 -11.33
CA ASP A 203 18.62 -6.43 -11.62
C ASP A 203 17.42 -5.61 -11.11
N GLU A 204 16.19 -6.09 -11.34
CA GLU A 204 14.98 -5.43 -10.83
C GLU A 204 14.92 -5.46 -9.29
N PHE A 205 15.36 -6.56 -8.66
CA PHE A 205 15.51 -6.63 -7.20
C PHE A 205 16.53 -5.60 -6.68
N GLU A 206 17.72 -5.52 -7.27
CA GLU A 206 18.76 -4.59 -6.87
C GLU A 206 18.33 -3.13 -7.01
N ASN A 207 17.65 -2.80 -8.12
CA ASN A 207 17.09 -1.48 -8.35
C ASN A 207 16.05 -1.11 -7.29
N PHE A 208 15.20 -2.06 -6.88
CA PHE A 208 14.24 -1.86 -5.79
C PHE A 208 14.94 -1.66 -4.44
N MET A 209 16.02 -2.39 -4.17
CA MET A 209 16.76 -2.32 -2.91
C MET A 209 17.72 -1.14 -2.81
N LEU A 210 18.07 -0.50 -3.93
CA LEU A 210 19.07 0.57 -3.99
C LEU A 210 18.90 1.69 -2.94
N PRO A 211 17.69 2.22 -2.65
CA PRO A 211 17.54 3.24 -1.61
C PRO A 211 17.89 2.75 -0.20
N LEU A 212 17.65 1.47 0.09
CA LEU A 212 18.03 0.83 1.37
C LEU A 212 19.53 0.59 1.41
N THR A 213 20.14 0.16 0.31
CA THR A 213 21.60 0.04 0.15
C THR A 213 22.28 1.35 0.53
N VAL A 214 21.87 2.47 -0.10
CA VAL A 214 22.42 3.81 0.18
C VAL A 214 22.25 4.20 1.66
N SER A 215 21.12 3.84 2.26
CA SER A 215 20.84 4.11 3.68
C SER A 215 21.75 3.30 4.60
N PHE A 216 22.01 2.02 4.31
CA PHE A 216 22.98 1.19 5.04
C PHE A 216 24.41 1.70 4.88
N GLU A 217 24.83 2.05 3.66
CA GLU A 217 26.16 2.62 3.40
C GLU A 217 26.38 3.93 4.17
N THR A 218 25.35 4.77 4.24
CA THR A 218 25.39 5.98 5.06
C THR A 218 25.57 5.62 6.53
N VAL A 219 24.77 4.68 7.07
CA VAL A 219 24.93 4.21 8.46
C VAL A 219 26.33 3.68 8.73
N LEU A 220 26.89 2.87 7.84
CA LEU A 220 28.26 2.33 7.96
C LEU A 220 29.31 3.44 8.10
N GLN A 221 29.18 4.52 7.32
CA GLN A 221 30.11 5.66 7.36
C GLN A 221 30.04 6.44 8.68
N ILE A 222 28.84 6.61 9.26
CA ILE A 222 28.63 7.43 10.46
C ILE A 222 28.46 6.64 11.77
N PHE A 223 28.47 5.30 11.74
CA PHE A 223 28.17 4.44 12.89
C PHE A 223 29.04 4.74 14.12
N ASN A 224 30.33 4.99 13.90
CA ASN A 224 31.30 5.28 14.97
C ASN A 224 31.32 6.77 15.39
N ASN A 225 30.53 7.63 14.74
CA ASN A 225 30.49 9.05 15.08
C ASN A 225 29.60 9.28 16.32
N ASN A 226 30.23 9.62 17.45
CA ASN A 226 29.53 9.83 18.72
C ASN A 226 28.50 10.98 18.70
N PHE A 227 28.67 11.97 17.82
CA PHE A 227 27.73 13.09 17.70
C PHE A 227 26.45 12.74 16.92
N LYS A 228 26.45 11.64 16.18
CA LYS A 228 25.33 11.22 15.31
C LYS A 228 24.59 9.99 15.82
N GLN A 229 24.77 9.60 17.09
CA GLN A 229 24.25 8.33 17.60
C GLN A 229 22.72 8.25 17.56
N GLU A 230 22.00 9.32 17.85
CA GLU A 230 20.53 9.35 17.74
C GLU A 230 20.05 9.28 16.28
N GLU A 231 20.76 9.91 15.36
CA GLU A 231 20.47 9.85 13.92
C GLU A 231 20.66 8.41 13.41
N VAL A 232 21.82 7.81 13.68
CA VAL A 232 22.15 6.42 13.32
C VAL A 232 21.12 5.45 13.89
N LYS A 233 20.76 5.62 15.16
CA LYS A 233 19.75 4.79 15.83
C LYS A 233 18.40 4.86 15.11
N ARG A 234 17.92 6.05 14.76
CA ARG A 234 16.66 6.22 14.02
C ARG A 234 16.73 5.64 12.61
N MET A 235 17.86 5.80 11.92
CA MET A 235 18.09 5.18 10.60
C MET A 235 17.97 3.65 10.70
N LEU A 236 18.64 3.05 11.68
CA LEU A 236 18.61 1.60 11.90
C LEU A 236 17.22 1.08 12.27
N ILE A 237 16.47 1.83 13.09
CA ILE A 237 15.06 1.51 13.39
C ILE A 237 14.23 1.52 12.12
N GLY A 238 14.39 2.54 11.26
CA GLY A 238 13.72 2.64 9.97
C GLY A 238 14.07 1.46 9.05
N LEU A 239 15.36 1.23 8.83
CA LEU A 239 15.88 0.13 8.00
C LEU A 239 15.37 -1.24 8.47
N ALA A 240 15.39 -1.51 9.77
CA ALA A 240 14.89 -2.76 10.32
C ALA A 240 13.38 -2.95 10.06
N ARG A 241 12.60 -1.85 10.07
CA ARG A 241 11.16 -1.88 9.80
C ARG A 241 10.82 -2.05 8.34
N ASP A 242 11.60 -1.43 7.46
CA ASP A 242 11.49 -1.56 6.01
C ASP A 242 11.81 -2.99 5.59
N LEU A 243 13.01 -3.46 5.96
CA LEU A 243 13.47 -4.81 5.66
C LEU A 243 12.55 -5.88 6.21
N ARG A 244 11.98 -5.68 7.40
CA ARG A 244 11.02 -6.66 7.93
C ARG A 244 9.79 -6.78 7.03
N GLY A 245 9.31 -5.67 6.50
CA GLY A 245 8.19 -5.66 5.58
C GLY A 245 8.52 -6.38 4.26
N ILE A 246 9.73 -6.14 3.74
CA ILE A 246 10.27 -6.79 2.54
C ILE A 246 10.42 -8.30 2.78
N ALA A 247 11.12 -8.69 3.84
CA ALA A 247 11.32 -10.09 4.22
C ALA A 247 9.99 -10.83 4.30
N PHE A 248 9.00 -10.29 4.99
CA PHE A 248 7.66 -10.91 5.09
C PHE A 248 7.03 -11.24 3.72
N ALA A 249 7.29 -10.42 2.70
CA ALA A 249 6.72 -10.60 1.36
C ALA A 249 7.55 -11.52 0.45
N LEU A 250 8.88 -11.59 0.64
CA LEU A 250 9.79 -12.44 -0.13
C LEU A 250 9.84 -13.86 0.46
N ASN A 251 8.74 -14.60 0.28
CA ASN A 251 8.51 -15.91 0.88
C ASN A 251 8.68 -17.10 -0.09
N THR A 252 9.25 -16.86 -1.28
CA THR A 252 9.63 -17.93 -2.20
C THR A 252 11.12 -18.18 -2.08
N LYS A 253 11.57 -19.41 -2.39
CA LYS A 253 13.00 -19.76 -2.33
C LYS A 253 13.87 -18.75 -3.09
N THR A 254 13.54 -18.46 -4.35
CA THR A 254 14.30 -17.53 -5.19
C THR A 254 14.36 -16.12 -4.59
N SER A 255 13.20 -15.56 -4.22
CA SER A 255 13.13 -14.19 -3.70
C SER A 255 13.80 -14.04 -2.32
N TYR A 256 13.69 -15.06 -1.48
CA TYR A 256 14.39 -15.12 -0.21
C TYR A 256 15.90 -15.22 -0.41
N THR A 257 16.37 -16.04 -1.36
CA THR A 257 17.81 -16.12 -1.69
C THR A 257 18.36 -14.77 -2.12
N MET A 258 17.68 -14.04 -3.01
CA MET A 258 18.08 -12.67 -3.39
C MET A 258 18.21 -11.74 -2.18
N LEU A 259 17.23 -11.76 -1.27
CA LEU A 259 17.27 -10.95 -0.04
C LEU A 259 18.42 -11.37 0.87
N PHE A 260 18.63 -12.67 1.03
CA PHE A 260 19.65 -13.21 1.92
C PHE A 260 21.05 -12.87 1.42
N ASP A 261 21.31 -13.02 0.12
CA ASP A 261 22.58 -12.70 -0.52
C ASP A 261 22.86 -11.19 -0.49
N TRP A 262 21.80 -10.35 -0.55
CA TRP A 262 21.94 -8.90 -0.40
C TRP A 262 22.25 -8.48 1.05
N ILE A 263 21.61 -9.08 2.06
CA ILE A 263 21.78 -8.65 3.47
C ILE A 263 23.02 -9.28 4.13
N TYR A 264 23.37 -10.50 3.76
CA TYR A 264 24.51 -11.24 4.29
C TYR A 264 25.58 -11.44 3.20
N PRO A 265 26.86 -11.14 3.46
CA PRO A 265 27.44 -10.80 4.76
C PRO A 265 27.51 -9.29 5.05
N ALA A 266 27.08 -8.42 4.13
CA ALA A 266 27.38 -6.99 4.18
C ALA A 266 26.72 -6.24 5.35
N TYR A 267 25.42 -6.46 5.59
CA TYR A 267 24.61 -5.59 6.46
C TYR A 267 24.19 -6.23 7.79
N LEU A 268 24.11 -7.56 7.87
CA LEU A 268 23.85 -8.25 9.15
C LEU A 268 24.84 -7.88 10.27
N PRO A 269 26.16 -7.73 10.04
CA PRO A 269 27.09 -7.31 11.09
C PRO A 269 26.80 -5.90 11.64
N VAL A 270 26.22 -5.01 10.84
CA VAL A 270 25.82 -3.66 11.28
C VAL A 270 24.67 -3.75 12.27
N LEU A 271 23.67 -4.59 11.96
CA LEU A 271 22.53 -4.85 12.84
C LEU A 271 22.96 -5.52 14.15
N GLN A 272 23.91 -6.44 14.09
CA GLN A 272 24.49 -7.05 15.29
C GLN A 272 25.16 -6.00 16.18
N ARG A 273 26.06 -5.18 15.61
CA ARG A 273 26.74 -4.11 16.35
C ARG A 273 25.75 -3.11 16.95
N ALA A 274 24.65 -2.83 16.26
CA ALA A 274 23.58 -1.99 16.79
C ALA A 274 22.94 -2.59 18.04
N ILE A 275 22.62 -3.88 18.03
CA ILE A 275 22.08 -4.57 19.22
C ILE A 275 23.09 -4.56 20.37
N GLU A 276 24.37 -4.83 20.10
CA GLU A 276 25.43 -4.80 21.11
C GLU A 276 25.60 -3.41 21.72
N ARG A 277 25.47 -2.34 20.91
CA ARG A 277 25.63 -0.96 21.37
C ARG A 277 24.42 -0.43 22.15
N TRP A 278 23.21 -0.76 21.72
CA TRP A 278 21.96 -0.25 22.30
C TRP A 278 21.14 -1.33 23.00
N TYR A 279 21.79 -2.34 23.59
CA TYR A 279 21.14 -3.49 24.24
C TYR A 279 20.08 -3.08 25.30
N GLY A 280 20.30 -1.97 26.00
CA GLY A 280 19.39 -1.42 27.01
C GLY A 280 18.20 -0.62 26.45
N GLU A 281 18.09 -0.47 25.13
CA GLU A 281 17.06 0.35 24.47
C GLU A 281 16.11 -0.49 23.59
N PRO A 282 14.97 -0.96 24.13
CA PRO A 282 14.01 -1.79 23.39
C PRO A 282 13.48 -1.15 22.11
N ALA A 283 13.44 0.18 22.04
CA ALA A 283 13.01 0.92 20.86
C ALA A 283 13.90 0.65 19.64
N CYS A 284 15.20 0.44 19.85
CA CYS A 284 16.17 0.10 18.81
C CYS A 284 16.30 -1.41 18.59
N THR A 285 16.42 -2.19 19.67
CA THR A 285 16.68 -3.64 19.57
C THR A 285 15.47 -4.42 19.07
N THR A 286 14.25 -4.07 19.49
CA THR A 286 13.04 -4.84 19.14
C THR A 286 12.77 -4.88 17.63
N PRO A 287 12.83 -3.76 16.87
CA PRO A 287 12.72 -3.81 15.41
C PRO A 287 13.73 -4.74 14.75
N ILE A 288 15.00 -4.69 15.18
CA ILE A 288 16.08 -5.51 14.61
C ILE A 288 15.84 -6.99 14.90
N LEU A 289 15.53 -7.33 16.16
CA LEU A 289 15.24 -8.71 16.55
C LEU A 289 14.00 -9.26 15.83
N LYS A 290 12.99 -8.43 15.59
CA LYS A 290 11.81 -8.81 14.79
C LYS A 290 12.15 -9.04 13.32
N LEU A 291 13.07 -8.28 12.74
CA LEU A 291 13.59 -8.55 11.40
C LEU A 291 14.32 -9.90 11.37
N LEU A 292 15.22 -10.17 12.32
CA LEU A 292 15.95 -11.43 12.39
C LEU A 292 14.99 -12.63 12.56
N ALA A 293 13.96 -12.49 13.40
CA ALA A 293 12.93 -13.51 13.54
C ALA A 293 12.17 -13.76 12.23
N GLU A 294 11.85 -12.71 11.47
CA GLU A 294 11.20 -12.81 10.17
C GLU A 294 12.08 -13.53 9.14
N LEU A 295 13.37 -13.16 9.06
CA LEU A 295 14.34 -13.82 8.17
C LEU A 295 14.50 -15.31 8.48
N MET A 296 14.52 -15.68 9.76
CA MET A 296 14.64 -17.07 10.18
C MET A 296 13.36 -17.90 9.99
N GLN A 297 12.20 -17.23 9.88
CA GLN A 297 10.91 -17.89 9.70
C GLN A 297 10.62 -18.23 8.23
N ASN A 298 11.09 -17.38 7.30
CA ASN A 298 10.99 -17.60 5.85
C ASN A 298 11.90 -18.73 5.39
#